data_AF-A0KU79-F1
#
_entry.id   AF-A0KU79-F1
#
_cell.length_a   1.000
_cell.length_b   1.000
_cell.length_c   1.000
_cell.angle_alpha   90.00
_cell.angle_beta   90.00
_cell.angle_gamma   90.00
#
_symmetry.space_group_name_H-M   'P 1'
#
loop_
_entity.id
_entity.type
_entity.pdbx_description
1 polymer ?
#
loop_
_entity_poly.entity_id
_entity_poly.type
_entity_poly.pdbx_seq_one_letter_code
_entity_poly.pdbx_strand_id
1 'polypeptide(L)' 'MQPRRTLYLKNRVDDVTENAVLTHAIVFPAHGQSRSSNELRKQGIFVSASGVSSIWLLHGLENFKSD' A
#
# COMPACT_ATOMS: atom_id res chain seq x y z
N MET A 1 12.52 11.03 -17.64
CA MET A 1 12.58 9.86 -16.75
C MET A 1 12.38 10.34 -15.33
N GLN A 2 11.20 10.12 -14.74
CA GLN A 2 10.96 10.57 -13.37
C GLN A 2 11.72 9.66 -12.41
N PRO A 3 12.45 10.19 -11.42
CA PRO A 3 13.08 9.35 -10.41
C PRO A 3 11.96 8.60 -9.67
N ARG A 4 12.07 7.27 -9.58
CA ARG A 4 11.25 6.48 -8.65
C ARG A 4 11.38 7.17 -7.30
N ARG A 5 10.26 7.65 -6.75
CA ARG A 5 10.20 8.33 -5.46
C ARG A 5 10.75 7.37 -4.40
N THR A 6 12.03 7.47 -4.09
CA THR A 6 12.62 6.71 -3.00
C THR A 6 11.94 7.15 -1.72
N LEU A 7 11.25 6.22 -1.04
CA LEU A 7 10.78 6.43 0.33
C LEU A 7 12.00 6.86 1.14
N TYR A 8 11.97 8.09 1.63
CA TYR A 8 13.01 8.62 2.49
C TYR A 8 13.16 7.64 3.66
N LEU A 9 14.37 7.12 3.93
CA LEU A 9 14.65 6.14 5.00
C LEU A 9 14.13 6.55 6.40
N LYS A 10 13.73 7.82 6.58
CA LYS A 10 13.09 8.36 7.79
C LYS A 10 11.56 8.18 7.85
N ASN A 11 10.89 7.93 6.72
CA ASN A 11 9.45 7.61 6.62
C ASN A 11 9.24 6.10 6.43
N ARG A 12 10.10 5.28 7.06
CA ARG A 12 10.16 3.83 6.82
C ARG A 12 8.95 3.16 7.45
N VAL A 13 7.91 2.95 6.65
CA VAL A 13 6.99 1.84 6.88
C VAL A 13 7.83 0.58 6.79
N ASP A 14 7.71 -0.31 7.78
CA ASP A 14 8.53 -1.53 7.81
C ASP A 14 8.33 -2.33 6.52
N ASP A 15 9.40 -2.91 5.98
CA ASP A 15 9.35 -3.67 4.73
C ASP A 15 8.29 -4.78 4.80
N VAL A 16 8.05 -5.35 5.99
CA VAL A 16 6.98 -6.32 6.23
C VAL A 16 5.59 -5.72 6.02
N THR A 17 5.37 -4.49 6.50
CA THR A 17 4.10 -3.78 6.31
C THR A 17 3.91 -3.39 4.85
N GLU A 18 4.95 -2.89 4.18
CA GLU A 18 4.88 -2.57 2.76
C GLU A 18 4.53 -3.81 1.93
N ASN A 19 5.23 -4.93 2.15
CA ASN A 19 4.99 -6.15 1.42
C ASN A 19 3.60 -6.75 1.69
N ALA A 20 3.11 -6.65 2.92
CA ALA A 20 1.75 -7.07 3.25
C ALA A 20 0.69 -6.22 2.53
N VAL A 21 0.90 -4.90 2.44
CA VAL A 21 0.01 -3.98 1.68
C VAL A 21 -0.01 -4.36 0.20
N LEU A 22 1.15 -4.61 -0.40
CA LEU A 22 1.26 -4.99 -1.81
C LEU A 22 0.60 -6.35 -2.07
N THR A 23 0.92 -7.33 -1.24
CA THR A 23 0.34 -8.68 -1.33
C THR A 23 -1.18 -8.60 -1.20
N HIS A 24 -1.71 -7.81 -0.26
CA HIS A 24 -3.15 -7.64 -0.11
C HIS A 24 -3.78 -7.00 -1.34
N ALA A 25 -3.15 -5.98 -1.94
CA ALA A 25 -3.65 -5.31 -3.13
C ALA A 25 -3.66 -6.24 -4.36
N ILE A 26 -2.68 -7.13 -4.49
CA ILE A 26 -2.62 -8.12 -5.57
C ILE A 26 -3.68 -9.23 -5.38
N VAL A 27 -3.85 -9.72 -4.16
CA VAL A 27 -4.81 -10.80 -3.85
C VAL A 27 -6.26 -10.28 -3.88
N PHE A 28 -6.48 -9.04 -3.43
CA PHE A 28 -7.80 -8.41 -3.35
C PHE A 28 -7.82 -7.06 -4.07
N PRO A 29 -7.74 -7.03 -5.41
CA PRO A 29 -7.71 -5.78 -6.18
C PRO A 29 -9.02 -4.97 -6.04
N ALA A 30 -10.12 -5.61 -5.68
CA ALA A 30 -11.40 -4.94 -5.40
C ALA A 30 -11.44 -4.24 -4.03
N HIS A 31 -10.47 -4.51 -3.15
CA HIS A 31 -10.40 -3.86 -1.84
C HIS A 31 -9.69 -2.51 -1.96
N GLY A 32 -10.45 -1.42 -1.93
CA GLY A 32 -9.89 -0.07 -1.87
C GLY A 32 -9.03 0.18 -0.62
N GLN A 33 -8.35 1.32 -0.58
CA GLN A 33 -7.39 1.70 0.48
C GLN A 33 -7.92 1.54 1.92
N SER A 34 -9.19 1.87 2.16
CA SER A 34 -9.82 1.76 3.49
C SER A 34 -10.07 0.32 3.92
N ARG A 35 -10.45 -0.56 2.98
CA ARG A 35 -10.63 -2.00 3.21
C ARG A 35 -9.29 -2.65 3.49
N SER A 36 -8.30 -2.37 2.65
CA SER A 36 -6.93 -2.88 2.80
C SER A 36 -6.33 -2.50 4.16
N SER A 37 -6.44 -1.24 4.59
CA SER A 37 -6.01 -0.80 5.92
C SER A 37 -6.69 -1.57 7.05
N ASN A 38 -8.00 -1.83 6.94
CA ASN A 38 -8.74 -2.54 7.97
C ASN A 38 -8.40 -4.05 8.04
N GLU A 39 -8.21 -4.71 6.90
CA GLU A 39 -7.80 -6.12 6.86
C GLU A 39 -6.38 -6.30 7.38
N LEU A 40 -5.45 -5.41 7.00
CA LEU A 40 -4.09 -5.41 7.54
C LEU A 40 -4.09 -5.20 9.05
N ARG A 41 -4.96 -4.31 9.56
CA ARG A 41 -5.11 -4.10 11.00
C ARG A 41 -5.56 -5.36 11.74
N LYS A 42 -6.43 -6.18 11.14
CA LYS A 42 -6.81 -7.49 11.72
C LYS A 42 -5.65 -8.47 11.76
N GLN A 43 -4.68 -8.34 10.84
CA GLN A 43 -3.44 -9.12 10.83
C GLN A 43 -2.36 -8.55 11.77
N GLY A 44 -2.68 -7.51 12.55
CA GLY A 44 -1.73 -6.85 13.45
C GLY A 44 -0.85 -5.80 12.77
N ILE A 45 -1.14 -5.45 11.52
CA ILE A 45 -0.39 -4.48 10.73
C ILE A 45 -1.13 -3.14 10.73
N PHE A 46 -0.58 -2.16 11.44
CA PHE A 46 -1.21 -0.85 11.61
C PHE A 46 -0.70 0.12 10.54
N VAL A 47 -1.46 0.28 9.46
CA VAL A 47 -1.20 1.24 8.39
C VAL A 47 -2.45 2.07 8.09
N SER A 48 -2.28 3.38 7.91
CA SER A 48 -3.39 4.26 7.53
C SER A 48 -3.75 4.12 6.05
N ALA A 49 -4.98 4.45 5.67
CA ALA A 49 -5.41 4.43 4.27
C ALA A 49 -4.51 5.30 3.37
N SER A 50 -4.03 6.45 3.88
CA SER A 50 -3.07 7.30 3.17
C SER A 50 -1.70 6.64 3.00
N GLY A 51 -1.24 5.87 3.99
CA GLY A 51 -0.01 5.08 3.89
C GLY A 51 -0.13 3.99 2.83
N VAL A 52 -1.27 3.29 2.80
CA VAL A 52 -1.60 2.29 1.77
C VAL A 52 -1.56 2.91 0.37
N SER A 53 -2.23 4.06 0.18
CA SER A 53 -2.25 4.77 -1.10
C SER A 53 -0.85 5.23 -1.54
N SER A 54 -0.02 5.71 -0.61
CA SER A 54 1.36 6.09 -0.93
C SER A 54 2.19 4.89 -1.40
N ILE A 55 2.05 3.74 -0.74
CA ILE A 55 2.72 2.49 -1.15
C ILE A 55 2.26 2.07 -2.55
N TRP A 56 0.97 2.16 -2.85
CA TRP A 56 0.44 1.81 -4.17
C TRP A 56 0.98 2.73 -5.28
N LEU A 57 1.03 4.04 -5.04
CA LEU A 57 1.61 5.03 -5.94
C LEU A 57 3.09 4.75 -6.22
N LEU A 58 3.84 4.31 -5.21
CA LEU A 58 5.26 3.97 -5.36
C LEU A 58 5.49 2.71 -6.19
N HIS A 59 4.59 1.73 -6.05
CA HIS A 59 4.65 0.46 -6.76
C HIS A 59 3.86 0.46 -8.07
N GLY A 60 3.32 1.60 -8.50
CA GLY A 60 2.58 1.74 -9.76
C GLY A 60 1.23 1.02 -9.77
N LEU A 61 0.67 0.73 -8.61
CA LEU A 61 -0.61 0.04 -8.40
C LEU A 61 -1.84 0.97 -8.45
N GLU A 62 -1.68 2.25 -8.79
CA GLU A 62 -2.79 3.21 -8.88
C GLU A 62 -3.79 2.94 -10.03
N ASN A 63 -3.49 2.01 -10.93
CA ASN A 63 -4.34 1.70 -12.08
C ASN A 63 -5.51 0.75 -11.80
N PHE A 64 -5.85 0.46 -10.54
CA PHE A 64 -7.15 -0.15 -10.21
C PHE A 64 -8.30 0.88 -10.33
N LYS A 65 -8.38 1.61 -11.44
CA LYS A 65 -9.65 2.17 -11.89
C LYS A 65 -10.46 1.01 -12.42
N SER A 66 -11.52 0.65 -11.70
CA SER A 66 -12.65 -0.06 -12.31
C SER A 66 -13.20 0.85 -13.41
N ASP A 67 -13.09 0.40 -14.66
CA ASP A 67 -14.00 0.82 -15.72
C ASP A 67 -15.42 0.33 -15.38
#